data_AF-A0A258BHZ6-F1
#
_entry.id   AF-A0A258BHZ6-F1
#
_cell.length_a   1.000
_cell.length_b   1.000
_cell.length_c   1.000
_cell.angle_alpha   90.00
_cell.angle_beta   90.00
_cell.angle_gamma   90.00
#
_symmetry.space_group_name_H-M   'P 1'
#
loop_
_entity.id
_entity.type
_entity.pdbx_description
1 polymer ?
#
loop_
_entity_poly.entity_id
_entity_poly.type
_entity_poly.pdbx_seq_one_letter_code
_entity_poly.pdbx_strand_id
1 'polypeptide(L)'
;MAQKKGSGDSTPVIIKKYANRRLYNTQSSKYITLDYLAELTRKDVEFKVVDAKTNEDITHSVLTQIIMDEETGGQRMLPVSFLRQIIAL
;
A
#
# COMPACT_ATOMS: atom_id res chain seq x y z
N MET A 1 11.30 29.04 15.14
CA MET A 1 11.32 27.74 15.84
C MET A 1 10.75 26.70 14.89
N ALA A 2 11.61 25.96 14.19
CA ALA A 2 11.19 24.87 13.31
C ALA A 2 11.39 23.56 14.07
N GLN A 3 10.30 22.93 14.50
CA GLN A 3 10.38 21.57 15.04
C GLN A 3 10.47 20.59 13.88
N LYS A 4 11.71 20.16 13.58
CA LYS A 4 11.97 18.81 13.08
C LYS A 4 11.51 17.83 14.16
N LYS A 5 10.55 16.96 13.84
CA LYS A 5 10.27 15.76 14.63
C LYS A 5 10.77 14.57 13.81
N GLY A 6 11.95 14.08 14.17
CA GLY A 6 12.45 12.80 13.68
C GLY A 6 11.74 11.65 14.40
N SER A 7 11.47 10.60 13.63
CA SER A 7 11.48 9.18 13.98
C SER A 7 11.14 8.81 15.45
N GLY A 8 9.93 8.31 15.67
CA GLY A 8 9.51 7.69 16.93
C GLY A 8 7.99 7.60 17.05
N ASP A 9 7.44 6.39 16.98
CA ASP A 9 6.03 6.02 17.23
C ASP A 9 4.96 6.47 16.21
N SER A 10 5.26 6.53 14.91
CA SER A 10 4.19 6.54 13.91
C SER A 10 3.61 5.13 13.79
N THR A 11 2.59 4.83 14.60
CA THR A 11 1.80 3.60 14.43
C THR A 11 1.30 3.56 12.98
N PRO A 12 1.61 2.50 12.21
CA PRO A 12 1.22 2.44 10.80
C PRO A 12 -0.29 2.51 10.68
N VAL A 13 -0.77 3.23 9.66
CA VAL A 13 -2.20 3.37 9.40
C VAL A 13 -2.79 1.99 9.12
N ILE A 14 -3.79 1.56 9.89
CA ILE A 14 -4.42 0.27 9.66
C ILE A 14 -5.52 0.40 8.62
N ILE A 15 -5.42 -0.41 7.58
CA ILE A 15 -6.39 -0.51 6.50
C ILE A 15 -7.03 -1.89 6.57
N LYS A 16 -8.34 -1.96 6.78
CA LYS A 16 -9.08 -3.22 6.77
C LYS A 16 -9.58 -3.51 5.35
N LYS A 17 -9.21 -4.66 4.80
CA LYS A 17 -9.73 -5.15 3.51
C LYS A 17 -10.91 -6.09 3.74
N TYR A 18 -12.01 -5.81 3.07
CA TYR A 18 -13.22 -6.64 3.08
C TYR A 18 -13.35 -7.41 1.76
N ALA A 19 -14.08 -8.52 1.78
CA ALA A 19 -14.19 -9.44 0.65
C ALA A 19 -14.72 -8.81 -0.66
N ASN A 20 -15.52 -7.74 -0.57
CA ASN A 20 -16.05 -7.01 -1.72
C ASN A 20 -15.09 -5.94 -2.29
N ARG A 21 -13.77 -6.18 -2.21
CA ARG A 21 -12.69 -5.25 -2.62
C ARG A 21 -12.66 -3.91 -1.87
N ARG A 22 -13.50 -3.70 -0.85
CA ARG A 22 -13.53 -2.45 -0.07
C ARG A 22 -12.35 -2.39 0.88
N LEU A 23 -11.70 -1.22 0.93
CA LEU A 23 -10.64 -0.89 1.86
C LEU A 23 -11.16 0.17 2.82
N TYR A 24 -11.01 -0.06 4.13
CA TYR A 24 -11.44 0.87 5.17
C TYR A 24 -10.24 1.37 5.96
N ASN A 25 -10.01 2.67 5.94
CA ASN A 25 -8.96 3.30 6.71
C ASN A 25 -9.46 3.58 8.13
N THR A 26 -8.84 2.96 9.13
CA THR A 26 -9.30 3.07 10.53
C THR A 26 -8.98 4.41 11.17
N GLN A 27 -8.01 5.16 10.63
CA GLN A 27 -7.63 6.48 11.16
C GLN A 27 -8.57 7.58 10.68
N SER A 28 -8.91 7.58 9.38
CA SER A 28 -9.85 8.55 8.79
C SER A 28 -11.31 8.11 8.88
N SER A 29 -11.57 6.85 9.29
CA SER A 29 -12.89 6.23 9.35
C SER A 29 -13.66 6.28 8.02
N LYS A 30 -12.96 6.08 6.90
CA LYS A 30 -13.51 6.19 5.55
C LYS A 30 -13.09 5.00 4.67
N TYR A 31 -13.93 4.70 3.69
CA TYR A 31 -13.56 3.80 2.61
C TYR A 31 -12.63 4.51 1.63
N ILE A 32 -11.61 3.78 1.18
CA ILE A 32 -10.56 4.27 0.28
C ILE A 32 -10.37 3.29 -0.90
N THR A 33 -9.59 3.71 -1.89
CA THR A 33 -9.24 2.93 -3.09
C THR A 33 -7.79 2.47 -3.05
N LEU A 34 -7.41 1.59 -3.99
CA LEU A 34 -6.01 1.22 -4.20
C LEU A 34 -5.16 2.43 -4.65
N ASP A 35 -5.71 3.31 -5.47
CA ASP A 35 -5.04 4.55 -5.90
C ASP A 35 -4.65 5.43 -4.71
N TYR A 36 -5.53 5.53 -3.71
CA TYR A 36 -5.24 6.26 -2.48
C TYR A 36 -4.11 5.61 -1.68
N LEU A 37 -4.04 4.27 -1.64
CA LEU A 37 -2.90 3.57 -1.03
C LEU A 37 -1.59 3.85 -1.79
N ALA A 38 -1.62 3.86 -3.12
CA ALA A 38 -0.48 4.23 -3.94
C ALA A 38 -0.02 5.68 -3.67
N GLU A 39 -0.95 6.61 -3.43
CA GLU A 39 -0.61 7.95 -2.96
C GLU A 39 0.05 7.97 -1.58
N LEU A 40 -0.44 7.17 -0.63
CA LEU A 40 0.18 7.07 0.70
C LEU A 40 1.61 6.56 0.60
N THR A 41 1.86 5.52 -0.22
CA THR A 41 3.21 5.02 -0.50
C THR A 41 4.11 6.11 -1.10
N ARG A 42 3.61 6.87 -2.09
CA ARG A 42 4.37 7.99 -2.69
C ARG A 42 4.65 9.14 -1.73
N LYS A 43 3.82 9.30 -0.69
CA LYS A 43 3.97 10.29 0.39
C LYS A 43 4.81 9.77 1.56
N ASP A 44 5.41 8.58 1.43
CA ASP A 44 6.20 7.92 2.48
C ASP A 44 5.39 7.71 3.78
N VAL A 45 4.08 7.47 3.65
CA VAL A 45 3.18 7.19 4.77
C VAL A 45 3.07 5.69 4.95
N GLU A 46 3.56 5.18 6.08
CA GLU A 46 3.45 3.77 6.43
C GLU A 46 2.01 3.34 6.73
N PHE A 47 1.58 2.24 6.12
CA PHE A 47 0.31 1.61 6.40
C PHE A 47 0.44 0.09 6.41
N LYS A 48 -0.49 -0.57 7.08
CA LYS A 48 -0.64 -2.02 7.11
C LYS A 48 -2.03 -2.39 6.64
N VAL A 49 -2.13 -3.34 5.72
CA VAL A 49 -3.42 -3.86 5.26
C VAL A 49 -3.69 -5.20 5.94
N VAL A 50 -4.83 -5.29 6.60
CA VAL A 50 -5.27 -6.47 7.33
C VAL A 50 -6.57 -6.98 6.72
N ASP A 51 -6.67 -8.29 6.48
CA ASP A 51 -7.93 -8.90 6.06
C ASP A 51 -8.94 -8.84 7.21
N ALA A 52 -10.12 -8.26 6.96
CA ALA A 52 -11.12 -8.05 8.01
C ALA A 52 -11.77 -9.34 8.51
N LYS A 53 -11.66 -10.45 7.77
CA LYS A 53 -12.20 -11.76 8.12
C LYS A 53 -11.16 -12.61 8.84
N THR A 54 -9.93 -12.67 8.35
CA THR A 54 -8.89 -13.55 8.91
C THR A 54 -7.94 -12.84 9.88
N ASN A 55 -7.94 -11.51 9.91
CA ASN A 55 -6.95 -10.67 10.61
C ASN A 55 -5.49 -10.89 10.14
N GLU A 56 -5.29 -11.49 8.97
CA GLU A 56 -3.96 -11.68 8.40
C GLU A 56 -3.42 -10.38 7.81
N ASP A 57 -2.10 -10.19 7.93
CA ASP A 57 -1.40 -9.13 7.24
C ASP A 57 -1.26 -9.48 5.76
N ILE A 58 -1.93 -8.70 4.92
CA ILE A 58 -1.93 -8.88 3.47
C ILE A 58 -1.30 -7.68 2.76
N THR A 59 -0.54 -6.85 3.49
CA THR A 59 0.12 -5.63 2.96
C THR A 59 0.93 -5.94 1.71
N HIS A 60 1.74 -7.01 1.74
CA HIS A 60 2.53 -7.44 0.60
C HIS A 60 1.68 -7.73 -0.64
N SER A 61 0.57 -8.46 -0.48
CA SER A 61 -0.33 -8.81 -1.58
C SER A 61 -0.98 -7.57 -2.19
N VAL A 62 -1.40 -6.62 -1.35
CA VAL A 62 -2.04 -5.38 -1.80
C VAL A 62 -1.05 -4.45 -2.50
N LEU A 63 0.18 -4.31 -2.00
CA LEU A 63 1.23 -3.56 -2.68
C LEU A 63 1.59 -4.20 -4.03
N THR A 64 1.69 -5.53 -4.10
CA THR A 64 1.91 -6.25 -5.37
C THR A 64 0.80 -5.95 -6.37
N GLN A 65 -0.46 -5.96 -5.92
CA GLN A 65 -1.60 -5.63 -6.76
C GLN A 65 -1.51 -4.20 -7.31
N ILE A 66 -1.18 -3.22 -6.47
CA ILE A 66 -1.02 -1.81 -6.88
C ILE A 66 0.03 -1.69 -7.99
N ILE A 67 1.18 -2.35 -7.82
CA ILE A 67 2.28 -2.33 -8.81
C ILE A 67 1.80 -2.90 -10.16
N MET A 68 1.05 -4.02 -10.15
CA MET A 68 0.53 -4.62 -11.38
C MET A 68 -0.56 -3.76 -12.05
N ASP A 69 -1.42 -3.13 -11.27
CA ASP A 69 -2.46 -2.23 -11.78
C ASP A 69 -1.81 -0.99 -12.45
N GLU A 70 -0.75 -0.41 -11.87
CA GLU A 70 -0.01 0.70 -12.50
C GLU A 70 0.71 0.29 -13.79
N GLU A 71 1.36 -0.88 -13.82
CA GLU A 71 2.08 -1.39 -15.01
C GLU A 71 1.13 -1.68 -16.19
N THR A 72 -0.09 -2.16 -15.91
CA THR A 72 -1.11 -2.43 -16.93
C THR A 72 -1.87 -1.17 -17.39
N GLY A 73 -1.90 -0.12 -16.56
CA GLY A 73 -2.63 1.13 -16.79
C GLY A 73 -2.06 2.09 -17.84
N GLY A 74 -0.90 1.77 -18.44
CA GLY A 74 -0.45 2.41 -19.68
C GLY A 74 0.95 3.04 -19.68
N GLN A 75 1.63 3.10 -18.52
CA GLN A 75 3.06 3.37 -18.48
C GLN A 75 3.76 2.11 -17.97
N ARG A 76 4.39 1.37 -18.89
CA ARG A 76 5.33 0.29 -18.54
C ARG A 76 6.53 0.92 -17.85
N MET A 77 6.40 1.18 -16.56
CA MET A 77 7.38 1.90 -15.77
C MET A 77 8.53 0.98 -15.37
N LEU A 78 8.29 -0.34 -15.33
CA LEU A 78 9.28 -1.31 -14.90
C LEU A 78 10.12 -1.82 -16.08
N PRO A 79 11.46 -1.61 -16.08
CA PRO A 79 12.32 -2.18 -17.08
C PRO A 79 12.28 -3.72 -17.07
N VAL A 80 12.32 -4.35 -18.23
CA VAL A 80 12.33 -5.82 -18.36
C VAL A 80 13.49 -6.45 -17.58
N SER A 81 14.64 -5.78 -17.50
CA SER A 81 15.79 -6.23 -16.70
C SER A 81 15.45 -6.36 -15.21
N PHE A 82 14.67 -5.41 -14.66
CA PHE A 82 14.24 -5.44 -13.27
C PHE A 82 13.25 -6.58 -13.02
N LEU A 83 12.30 -6.80 -13.94
CA LEU A 83 11.36 -7.92 -13.85
C LEU A 83 12.10 -9.28 -13.84
N ARG A 84 13.12 -9.43 -14.70
CA ARG A 84 13.97 -10.64 -14.70
C ARG A 84 14.74 -10.80 -13.39
N GLN A 85 15.21 -9.71 -12.80
CA GLN A 85 15.88 -9.75 -11.51
C GLN A 85 14.94 -10.22 -10.40
N ILE A 86 13.70 -9.72 -10.35
CA ILE A 86 12.69 -10.19 -9.38
C ILE A 86 12.43 -11.70 -9.50
N ILE A 87 12.35 -12.23 -10.73
CA ILE A 87 12.11 -13.66 -10.98
C ILE A 87 13.32 -14.53 -10.60
N ALA A 88 14.53 -13.97 -10.65
CA ALA A 88 15.78 -14.70 -10.41
C ALA A 88 16.25 -14.68 -8.93
N LEU A 89 15.56 -13.93 -8.05
CA LEU A 89 15.80 -13.92 -6.60
C LEU A 89 15.38 -15.26 -5.96
#